data_AF-A0A7X7YY10-F1
#
_entry.id   AF-A0A7X7YY10-F1
#
_cell.length_a   1.000
_cell.length_b   1.000
_cell.length_c   1.000
_cell.angle_alpha   90.00
_cell.angle_beta   90.00
_cell.angle_gamma   90.00
#
_symmetry.space_group_name_H-M   'P 1'
#
loop_
_entity.id
_entity.type
_entity.pdbx_description
1 polymer ?
#
loop_
_entity_poly.entity_id
_entity_poly.type
_entity_poly.pdbx_seq_one_letter_code
_entity_poly.pdbx_strand_id
1 'polypeptide(L)'
;MNSMARRNCVLAAVVVLCSWPLALCGATDGAFDKLVMEDWAAQEQRLGRSATDVQTLQSVCERAGALLTHLLAMPHPPDLAGEKATLESLKESLARADRLDDTGRLTLYHQIRSVTRGMALKNPLLAGKRIAFMKRRRFVCQMLHEYLGYFYDYGDISGGGVYVLDEPGKSFQIRDVVGDHLPKGNFTTLALSYDAKTLYFGFAERAPAKPDYYSPERRCFHIWAVNVDGTNLRQLTDGCNDDFDPCPLPDGGIAFMSTRRGGFGRCHNPWEPLPAYTLHRMDADGTNVRTLSFHETNEWHPTVLNDGRILYSRWDYVDRSAANYHGLWVSNPDGTNPSILFGNYTQRINACYQGKAIPGSRRVAFIAGAHHADVGGSLVLVDPDKCRLDPVTAEDRFESIETLTPEVCFPEGVGWPGSYFHSPWPLSEDCFLVAFSFKPLPGMGPNVKDDNYTGLYYFDRFGNLELLYADPDFSCMYPIPLEPRPVPPLVSSSLESGLSDEGEFILTNVRESFFPLPQSRPIRGLRIFQVLPKTSTHVANQPRIGYANAESARMLLGTVPVEKDGSAYFRAPARKPLYFQAVDGDGRAVQTMRSVTYLQPGERRSCVGCHEPPGTASPARPDLLALRREPSAIEPG
;
A
#
# COMPACT_ATOMS: atom_id res chain seq x y z
N MET A 1 16.55 36.87 -54.77
CA MET A 1 15.80 37.10 -56.01
C MET A 1 14.93 35.88 -56.29
N ASN A 2 13.61 36.09 -56.24
CA ASN A 2 12.49 35.37 -56.89
C ASN A 2 12.36 33.84 -56.77
N SER A 3 11.18 33.22 -56.70
CA SER A 3 9.77 33.58 -56.40
C SER A 3 8.93 32.42 -56.96
N MET A 4 7.93 31.94 -56.21
CA MET A 4 6.61 31.37 -56.59
C MET A 4 6.31 30.16 -55.68
N ALA A 5 5.46 30.22 -54.65
CA ALA A 5 4.04 30.58 -54.56
C ALA A 5 3.09 29.61 -55.30
N ARG A 6 2.37 28.76 -54.54
CA ARG A 6 0.93 28.49 -54.73
C ARG A 6 0.25 27.99 -53.43
N ARG A 7 -0.74 28.78 -53.04
CA ARG A 7 -1.92 28.63 -52.13
C ARG A 7 -2.76 27.36 -52.45
N ASN A 8 -3.69 26.79 -51.67
CA ASN A 8 -4.57 27.23 -50.55
C ASN A 8 -5.37 26.01 -49.97
N CYS A 9 -6.16 26.27 -48.91
CA CYS A 9 -7.26 25.49 -48.27
C CYS A 9 -6.84 24.66 -47.04
N VAL A 10 -6.95 25.11 -45.79
CA VAL A 10 -8.07 25.64 -44.97
C VAL A 10 -9.22 24.64 -44.79
N LEU A 11 -9.16 23.89 -43.68
CA LEU A 11 -10.32 23.48 -42.89
C LEU A 11 -9.90 23.55 -41.41
N ALA A 12 -10.27 24.66 -40.75
CA ALA A 12 -10.17 24.82 -39.32
C ALA A 12 -11.49 24.34 -38.71
N ALA A 13 -11.47 23.21 -38.01
CA ALA A 13 -12.55 22.82 -37.11
C ALA A 13 -12.27 23.43 -35.74
N VAL A 14 -13.00 24.50 -35.42
CA VAL A 14 -12.99 25.13 -34.10
C VAL A 14 -13.84 24.25 -33.16
N VAL A 15 -13.19 23.47 -32.30
CA VAL A 15 -13.84 22.87 -31.13
C VAL A 15 -13.76 23.89 -30.00
N VAL A 16 -14.86 24.59 -29.74
CA VAL A 16 -15.02 25.42 -28.54
C VAL A 16 -15.28 24.47 -27.37
N LEU A 17 -14.22 24.12 -26.64
CA LEU A 17 -14.34 23.58 -25.28
C LEU A 17 -14.60 24.76 -24.35
N CYS A 18 -15.85 24.94 -23.93
CA CYS A 18 -16.20 25.82 -22.82
C CYS A 18 -15.64 25.24 -21.51
N SER A 19 -14.42 25.62 -21.14
CA SER A 19 -13.91 25.50 -19.78
C SER A 19 -14.42 26.68 -18.96
N TRP A 20 -15.43 26.44 -18.13
CA TRP A 20 -15.83 27.38 -17.08
C TRP A 20 -15.25 26.91 -15.74
N PRO A 21 -14.48 27.75 -15.02
CA PRO A 21 -14.10 27.46 -13.66
C PRO A 21 -15.30 27.74 -12.75
N LEU A 22 -15.93 26.69 -12.23
CA LEU A 22 -16.91 26.80 -11.16
C LEU A 22 -16.17 27.11 -9.85
N ALA A 23 -16.06 28.39 -9.51
CA ALA A 23 -15.79 28.79 -8.15
C ALA A 23 -16.99 28.37 -7.28
N LEU A 24 -16.84 27.27 -6.54
CA LEU A 24 -17.86 26.71 -5.65
C LEU A 24 -18.00 27.57 -4.40
N CYS A 25 -18.81 28.62 -4.48
CA CYS A 25 -19.39 29.28 -3.33
C CYS A 25 -20.86 28.85 -3.22
N GLY A 26 -21.17 28.01 -2.23
CA GLY A 26 -22.54 27.60 -1.87
C GLY A 26 -23.24 26.71 -2.89
N ALA A 27 -22.86 25.43 -2.99
CA ALA A 27 -23.61 24.46 -3.77
C ALA A 27 -24.99 24.18 -3.13
N THR A 28 -26.06 24.37 -3.90
CA THR A 28 -27.41 23.89 -3.58
C THR A 28 -27.47 22.37 -3.72
N ASP A 29 -28.40 21.71 -3.02
CA ASP A 29 -28.58 20.24 -3.03
C ASP A 29 -28.61 19.64 -4.46
N GLY A 30 -29.15 20.37 -5.45
CA GLY A 30 -29.23 19.92 -6.84
C GLY A 30 -27.90 19.82 -7.60
N ALA A 31 -26.83 20.48 -7.15
CA ALA A 31 -25.52 20.39 -7.80
C ALA A 31 -24.83 19.04 -7.50
N PHE A 32 -25.02 18.50 -6.28
CA PHE A 32 -24.45 17.22 -5.88
C PHE A 32 -25.14 16.06 -6.62
N ASP A 33 -26.46 16.08 -6.69
CA ASP A 33 -27.24 15.06 -7.42
C ASP A 33 -26.86 14.99 -8.91
N LYS A 34 -26.62 16.15 -9.54
CA LYS A 34 -26.13 16.21 -10.90
C LYS A 34 -24.77 15.51 -11.06
N LEU A 35 -23.83 15.78 -10.15
CA LEU A 35 -22.52 15.14 -10.18
C LEU A 35 -22.63 13.61 -9.98
N VAL A 36 -23.53 13.15 -9.11
CA VAL A 36 -23.80 11.71 -8.92
C VAL A 36 -24.31 11.06 -10.21
N MET A 37 -25.22 11.72 -10.93
CA MET A 37 -25.72 11.20 -12.21
C MET A 37 -24.64 11.18 -13.30
N GLU A 38 -23.80 12.20 -13.37
CA GLU A 38 -22.64 12.25 -14.28
C GLU A 38 -21.62 11.15 -13.95
N ASP A 39 -21.36 10.91 -12.66
CA ASP A 39 -20.49 9.83 -12.18
C ASP A 39 -21.02 8.45 -12.60
N TRP A 40 -22.31 8.19 -12.42
CA TRP A 40 -22.92 6.93 -12.88
C TRP A 40 -22.79 6.73 -14.39
N ALA A 41 -22.94 7.79 -15.19
CA ALA A 41 -22.73 7.69 -16.63
C ALA A 41 -21.26 7.39 -16.98
N ALA A 42 -20.31 8.02 -16.27
CA ALA A 42 -18.88 7.77 -16.43
C ALA A 42 -18.49 6.33 -16.06
N GLN A 43 -19.13 5.74 -15.05
CA GLN A 43 -18.94 4.33 -14.69
C GLN A 43 -19.32 3.39 -15.84
N GLU A 44 -20.45 3.64 -16.51
CA GLU A 44 -20.88 2.81 -17.64
C GLU A 44 -19.98 2.99 -18.85
N GLN A 45 -19.62 4.24 -19.19
CA GLN A 45 -18.70 4.53 -20.28
C GLN A 45 -17.34 3.84 -20.07
N ARG A 46 -16.82 3.84 -18.83
CA ARG A 46 -15.55 3.16 -18.47
C ARG A 46 -15.60 1.66 -18.76
N LEU A 47 -16.76 1.03 -18.56
CA LEU A 47 -16.97 -0.39 -18.82
C LEU A 47 -17.34 -0.69 -20.28
N GLY A 48 -17.38 0.33 -21.16
CA GLY A 48 -17.81 0.19 -22.55
C GLY A 48 -19.30 -0.12 -22.69
N ARG A 49 -20.13 0.29 -21.73
CA ARG A 49 -21.57 0.04 -21.68
C ARG A 49 -22.36 1.33 -21.89
N SER A 50 -23.61 1.23 -22.33
CA SER A 50 -24.58 2.34 -22.29
C SER A 50 -25.60 2.15 -21.18
N ALA A 51 -26.00 3.24 -20.52
CA ALA A 51 -27.10 3.26 -19.55
C ALA A 51 -28.47 2.92 -20.16
N THR A 52 -28.59 2.95 -21.49
CA THR A 52 -29.80 2.58 -22.22
C THR A 52 -29.82 1.11 -22.67
N ASP A 53 -28.73 0.36 -22.48
CA ASP A 53 -28.68 -1.05 -22.85
C ASP A 53 -29.45 -1.91 -21.84
N VAL A 54 -30.22 -2.87 -22.34
CA VAL A 54 -31.00 -3.79 -21.49
C VAL A 54 -30.08 -4.64 -20.62
N GLN A 55 -28.91 -5.06 -21.13
CA GLN A 55 -27.93 -5.80 -20.33
C GLN A 55 -27.35 -4.95 -19.19
N THR A 56 -27.14 -3.64 -19.41
CA THR A 56 -26.69 -2.73 -18.36
C THR A 56 -27.72 -2.61 -17.26
N LEU A 57 -29.00 -2.41 -17.63
CA LEU A 57 -30.12 -2.37 -16.69
C LEU A 57 -30.23 -3.66 -15.87
N GLN A 58 -30.08 -4.82 -16.51
CA GLN A 58 -30.04 -6.12 -15.83
C GLN A 58 -28.89 -6.19 -14.83
N SER A 59 -27.67 -5.85 -15.27
CA SER A 59 -26.47 -5.86 -14.43
C SER A 59 -26.62 -4.96 -13.21
N VAL A 60 -27.06 -3.70 -13.36
CA VAL A 60 -27.22 -2.81 -12.19
C VAL A 60 -28.34 -3.25 -11.25
N CYS A 61 -29.39 -3.89 -11.77
CA CYS A 61 -30.48 -4.44 -10.96
C CYS A 61 -30.05 -5.69 -10.16
N GLU A 62 -29.26 -6.57 -10.78
CA GLU A 62 -28.67 -7.75 -10.10
C GLU A 62 -27.78 -7.33 -8.94
N ARG A 63 -26.91 -6.34 -9.18
CA ARG A 63 -26.03 -5.77 -8.15
C ARG A 63 -26.81 -5.10 -7.01
N ALA A 64 -27.89 -4.40 -7.34
CA ALA A 64 -28.80 -3.83 -6.36
C ALA A 64 -29.44 -4.91 -5.47
N GLY A 65 -29.87 -6.02 -6.09
CA GLY A 65 -30.44 -7.17 -5.39
C GLY A 65 -29.43 -7.89 -4.49
N ALA A 66 -28.18 -8.01 -4.92
CA ALA A 66 -27.10 -8.57 -4.13
C ALA A 66 -26.79 -7.69 -2.91
N LEU A 67 -26.71 -6.37 -3.09
CA LEU A 67 -26.53 -5.43 -1.98
C LEU A 67 -27.71 -5.49 -0.99
N LEU A 68 -28.96 -5.49 -1.48
CA LEU A 68 -30.13 -5.61 -0.62
C LEU A 68 -30.08 -6.90 0.22
N THR A 69 -29.75 -8.02 -0.42
CA THR A 69 -29.63 -9.33 0.24
C THR A 69 -28.54 -9.30 1.32
N HIS A 70 -27.39 -8.71 1.01
CA HIS A 70 -26.29 -8.55 1.97
C HIS A 70 -26.70 -7.70 3.17
N LEU A 71 -27.29 -6.52 2.94
CA LEU A 71 -27.70 -5.61 4.01
C LEU A 71 -28.78 -6.21 4.92
N LEU A 72 -29.73 -6.97 4.35
CA LEU A 72 -30.76 -7.67 5.12
C LEU A 72 -30.20 -8.86 5.93
N ALA A 73 -29.06 -9.42 5.53
CA ALA A 73 -28.40 -10.53 6.23
C ALA A 73 -27.45 -10.06 7.35
N MET A 74 -27.19 -8.75 7.47
CA MET A 74 -26.36 -8.21 8.54
C MET A 74 -26.99 -8.46 9.92
N PRO A 75 -26.18 -8.55 11.01
CA PRO A 75 -26.71 -8.75 12.37
C PRO A 75 -27.71 -7.69 12.83
N HIS A 76 -27.53 -6.45 12.36
CA HIS A 76 -28.40 -5.31 12.63
C HIS A 76 -28.77 -4.64 11.30
N PRO A 77 -29.73 -5.22 10.54
CA PRO A 77 -30.06 -4.73 9.22
C PRO A 77 -30.75 -3.36 9.30
N PRO A 78 -30.49 -2.44 8.36
CA PRO A 78 -31.21 -1.17 8.29
C PRO A 78 -32.65 -1.37 7.81
N ASP A 79 -33.52 -0.39 8.05
CA ASP A 79 -34.88 -0.39 7.46
C ASP A 79 -34.80 -0.09 5.95
N LEU A 80 -35.07 -1.14 5.16
CA LEU A 80 -35.05 -1.15 3.70
C LEU A 80 -36.41 -1.56 3.11
N ALA A 81 -37.51 -1.48 3.86
CA ALA A 81 -38.82 -1.93 3.36
C ALA A 81 -39.24 -1.16 2.10
N GLY A 82 -39.02 0.16 2.08
CA GLY A 82 -39.31 1.04 0.95
C GLY A 82 -38.41 0.76 -0.27
N GLU A 83 -37.09 0.65 -0.05
CA GLU A 83 -36.13 0.32 -1.10
C GLU A 83 -36.40 -1.06 -1.70
N LYS A 84 -36.72 -2.05 -0.87
CA LYS A 84 -37.10 -3.40 -1.33
C LYS A 84 -38.33 -3.36 -2.22
N ALA A 85 -39.42 -2.71 -1.77
CA ALA A 85 -40.64 -2.61 -2.56
C ALA A 85 -40.42 -1.88 -3.89
N THR A 86 -39.61 -0.82 -3.86
CA THR A 86 -39.23 -0.06 -5.06
C THR A 86 -38.42 -0.94 -6.01
N LEU A 87 -37.41 -1.65 -5.53
CA LEU A 87 -36.57 -2.52 -6.36
C LEU A 87 -37.37 -3.65 -6.99
N GLU A 88 -38.32 -4.27 -6.27
CA GLU A 88 -39.21 -5.30 -6.85
C GLU A 88 -40.09 -4.72 -7.97
N SER A 89 -40.65 -3.52 -7.80
CA SER A 89 -41.39 -2.85 -8.87
C SER A 89 -40.52 -2.51 -10.09
N LEU A 90 -39.27 -2.11 -9.85
CA LEU A 90 -38.31 -1.85 -10.93
C LEU A 90 -37.90 -3.13 -11.66
N LYS A 91 -37.83 -4.28 -10.99
CA LYS A 91 -37.62 -5.59 -11.64
C LYS A 91 -38.77 -5.96 -12.59
N GLU A 92 -40.01 -5.69 -12.21
CA GLU A 92 -41.18 -5.89 -13.10
C GLU A 92 -41.15 -4.95 -14.32
N SER A 93 -40.63 -3.73 -14.15
CA SER A 93 -40.43 -2.78 -15.25
C SER A 93 -39.29 -3.22 -16.16
N LEU A 94 -38.20 -3.72 -15.58
CA LEU A 94 -37.05 -4.27 -16.29
C LEU A 94 -37.41 -5.47 -17.16
N ALA A 95 -38.33 -6.35 -16.70
CA ALA A 95 -38.84 -7.46 -17.51
C ALA A 95 -39.52 -7.02 -18.82
N ARG A 96 -39.82 -5.73 -18.97
CA ARG A 96 -40.41 -5.12 -20.17
C ARG A 96 -39.47 -4.09 -20.82
N ALA A 97 -38.19 -4.03 -20.44
CA ALA A 97 -37.24 -3.00 -20.89
C ALA A 97 -37.03 -2.98 -22.41
N ASP A 98 -37.15 -4.12 -23.09
CA ASP A 98 -37.07 -4.19 -24.56
C ASP A 98 -38.16 -3.36 -25.26
N ARG A 99 -39.30 -3.13 -24.60
CA ARG A 99 -40.43 -2.35 -25.13
C ARG A 99 -40.32 -0.86 -24.83
N LEU A 100 -39.36 -0.44 -24.03
CA LEU A 100 -39.09 0.96 -23.72
C LEU A 100 -38.19 1.56 -24.80
N ASP A 101 -38.38 2.85 -25.08
CA ASP A 101 -37.43 3.65 -25.84
C ASP A 101 -36.21 4.03 -24.97
N ASP A 102 -35.20 4.66 -25.58
CA ASP A 102 -33.96 5.02 -24.88
C ASP A 102 -34.21 5.94 -23.68
N THR A 103 -35.17 6.87 -23.78
CA THR A 103 -35.56 7.76 -22.69
C THR A 103 -36.16 6.97 -21.51
N GLY A 104 -37.05 6.03 -21.80
CA GLY A 104 -37.64 5.15 -20.80
C GLY A 104 -36.61 4.25 -20.12
N ARG A 105 -35.65 3.71 -20.90
CA ARG A 105 -34.55 2.89 -20.36
C ARG A 105 -33.60 3.71 -19.50
N LEU A 106 -33.24 4.92 -19.92
CA LEU A 106 -32.40 5.82 -19.13
C LEU A 106 -33.09 6.21 -17.81
N THR A 107 -34.40 6.46 -17.85
CA THR A 107 -35.19 6.73 -16.63
C THR A 107 -35.17 5.53 -15.68
N LEU A 108 -35.39 4.32 -16.20
CA LEU A 108 -35.33 3.09 -15.42
C LEU A 108 -33.93 2.86 -14.82
N TYR A 109 -32.87 3.13 -15.58
CA TYR A 109 -31.48 3.08 -15.11
C TYR A 109 -31.28 4.00 -13.89
N HIS A 110 -31.67 5.27 -14.01
CA HIS A 110 -31.54 6.23 -12.91
C HIS A 110 -32.36 5.83 -11.68
N GLN A 111 -33.56 5.26 -11.86
CA GLN A 111 -34.36 4.76 -10.74
C GLN A 111 -33.67 3.60 -10.01
N ILE A 112 -33.12 2.63 -10.76
CA ILE A 112 -32.37 1.49 -10.18
C ILE A 112 -31.12 1.99 -9.45
N ARG A 113 -30.34 2.90 -10.06
CA ARG A 113 -29.15 3.49 -9.42
C ARG A 113 -29.50 4.28 -8.17
N SER A 114 -30.59 5.05 -8.20
CA SER A 114 -31.04 5.85 -7.05
C SER A 114 -31.44 4.97 -5.86
N VAL A 115 -32.23 3.91 -6.07
CA VAL A 115 -32.58 2.99 -4.98
C VAL A 115 -31.35 2.24 -4.45
N THR A 116 -30.42 1.87 -5.34
CA THR A 116 -29.15 1.23 -4.96
C THR A 116 -28.30 2.13 -4.08
N ARG A 117 -28.14 3.39 -4.47
CA ARG A 117 -27.45 4.41 -3.68
C ARG A 117 -28.12 4.63 -2.33
N GLY A 118 -29.46 4.71 -2.29
CA GLY A 118 -30.21 4.81 -1.04
C GLY A 118 -29.90 3.66 -0.07
N MET A 119 -29.86 2.43 -0.58
CA MET A 119 -29.45 1.25 0.21
C MET A 119 -27.99 1.34 0.68
N ALA A 120 -27.06 1.71 -0.21
CA ALA A 120 -25.63 1.83 0.13
C ALA A 120 -25.40 2.88 1.25
N LEU A 121 -26.05 4.04 1.17
CA LEU A 121 -25.94 5.11 2.19
C LEU A 121 -26.68 4.76 3.49
N LYS A 122 -27.59 3.79 3.47
CA LYS A 122 -28.21 3.19 4.65
C LYS A 122 -27.40 2.04 5.26
N ASN A 123 -26.30 1.60 4.64
CA ASN A 123 -25.44 0.57 5.20
C ASN A 123 -24.98 0.99 6.62
N PRO A 124 -25.27 0.23 7.69
CA PRO A 124 -24.90 0.60 9.06
C PRO A 124 -23.39 0.82 9.28
N LEU A 125 -22.55 0.27 8.40
CA LEU A 125 -21.10 0.48 8.44
C LEU A 125 -20.67 1.85 7.89
N LEU A 126 -21.57 2.60 7.25
CA LEU A 126 -21.34 3.95 6.69
C LEU A 126 -22.33 4.98 7.26
N ALA A 127 -23.60 4.61 7.40
CA ALA A 127 -24.70 5.50 7.74
C ALA A 127 -24.44 6.25 9.05
N GLY A 128 -24.59 7.59 9.01
CA GLY A 128 -24.40 8.45 10.17
C GLY A 128 -22.94 8.67 10.60
N LYS A 129 -21.96 8.11 9.89
CA LYS A 129 -20.54 8.30 10.17
C LYS A 129 -20.01 9.51 9.41
N ARG A 130 -19.13 10.25 10.08
CA ARG A 130 -18.29 11.29 9.44
C ARG A 130 -17.02 10.63 8.92
N ILE A 131 -16.45 11.17 7.85
CA ILE A 131 -15.23 10.63 7.24
C ILE A 131 -14.11 11.67 7.34
N ALA A 132 -13.01 11.32 7.98
CA ALA A 132 -11.75 12.04 7.82
C ALA A 132 -11.10 11.63 6.50
N PHE A 133 -10.53 12.59 5.79
CA PHE A 133 -9.81 12.34 4.54
C PHE A 133 -8.75 13.40 4.30
N MET A 134 -7.91 13.17 3.29
CA MET A 134 -6.86 14.09 2.87
C MET A 134 -7.12 14.57 1.46
N LYS A 135 -6.97 15.88 1.23
CA LYS A 135 -6.76 16.42 -0.11
C LYS A 135 -5.27 16.60 -0.33
N ARG A 136 -4.77 16.24 -1.51
CA ARG A 136 -3.39 16.51 -1.91
C ARG A 136 -3.26 16.58 -3.42
N ARG A 137 -2.13 17.12 -3.87
CA ARG A 137 -1.60 16.93 -5.22
C ARG A 137 -0.39 16.01 -5.11
N ARG A 138 -0.20 15.11 -6.06
CA ARG A 138 0.97 14.21 -6.09
C ARG A 138 1.99 14.64 -7.13
N PHE A 139 3.25 14.34 -6.83
CA PHE A 139 4.30 14.40 -7.84
C PHE A 139 4.22 13.15 -8.72
N VAL A 140 3.89 13.32 -9.99
CA VAL A 140 3.65 12.22 -10.93
C VAL A 140 4.97 11.72 -11.53
N CYS A 141 5.38 10.51 -11.14
CA CYS A 141 6.48 9.79 -11.79
C CYS A 141 6.50 8.31 -11.41
N GLN A 142 6.82 8.03 -10.14
CA GLN A 142 6.83 6.72 -9.49
C GLN A 142 6.70 6.93 -7.98
N MET A 143 6.17 5.95 -7.25
CA MET A 143 5.80 6.02 -5.82
C MET A 143 6.83 6.73 -4.93
N LEU A 144 8.13 6.54 -5.18
CA LEU A 144 9.21 7.08 -4.33
C LEU A 144 9.22 8.60 -4.30
N HIS A 145 8.83 9.23 -5.41
CA HIS A 145 8.77 10.67 -5.54
C HIS A 145 7.60 11.25 -4.75
N GLU A 146 6.50 10.50 -4.62
CA GLU A 146 5.31 10.96 -3.90
C GLU A 146 5.55 11.18 -2.40
N TYR A 147 6.56 10.50 -1.86
CA TYR A 147 6.90 10.45 -0.44
C TYR A 147 8.22 11.16 -0.10
N LEU A 148 8.76 11.96 -1.03
CA LEU A 148 9.98 12.73 -0.81
C LEU A 148 9.71 14.22 -0.99
N GLY A 149 9.84 15.01 0.10
CA GLY A 149 9.53 16.44 0.11
C GLY A 149 10.28 17.24 -0.98
N TYR A 150 11.52 16.84 -1.28
CA TYR A 150 12.35 17.43 -2.33
C TYR A 150 11.68 17.53 -3.71
N PHE A 151 10.90 16.51 -4.11
CA PHE A 151 10.28 16.50 -5.43
C PHE A 151 9.07 17.41 -5.52
N TYR A 152 8.44 17.71 -4.39
CA TYR A 152 7.40 18.74 -4.37
C TYR A 152 8.02 20.08 -4.69
N ASP A 153 9.11 20.48 -4.03
CA ASP A 153 9.87 21.69 -4.35
C ASP A 153 10.28 21.73 -5.83
N TYR A 154 10.73 20.60 -6.38
CA TYR A 154 11.09 20.46 -7.79
C TYR A 154 9.92 20.68 -8.76
N GLY A 155 8.73 20.13 -8.48
CA GLY A 155 7.57 20.17 -9.37
C GLY A 155 6.66 21.39 -9.21
N ASP A 156 7.03 22.35 -8.37
CA ASP A 156 6.15 23.46 -7.96
C ASP A 156 4.78 23.08 -7.38
N ILE A 157 4.75 21.96 -6.63
CA ILE A 157 3.53 21.38 -6.09
C ILE A 157 3.30 21.85 -4.64
N SER A 158 2.08 22.27 -4.34
CA SER A 158 1.61 22.64 -2.99
C SER A 158 0.09 22.56 -2.89
N GLY A 159 -0.40 22.55 -1.66
CA GLY A 159 -1.82 22.58 -1.32
C GLY A 159 -2.35 21.23 -0.83
N GLY A 160 -3.64 21.23 -0.52
CA GLY A 160 -4.29 20.13 0.16
C GLY A 160 -4.45 20.41 1.65
N GLY A 161 -4.75 19.36 2.41
CA GLY A 161 -5.05 19.48 3.83
C GLY A 161 -5.71 18.22 4.38
N VAL A 162 -6.06 18.28 5.66
CA VAL A 162 -6.79 17.21 6.36
C VAL A 162 -8.20 17.71 6.65
N TYR A 163 -9.20 16.95 6.22
CA TYR A 163 -10.59 17.39 6.22
C TYR A 163 -11.50 16.37 6.90
N VAL A 164 -12.65 16.85 7.39
CA VAL A 164 -13.78 16.00 7.77
C VAL A 164 -14.96 16.27 6.85
N LEU A 165 -15.49 15.21 6.27
CA LEU A 165 -16.76 15.17 5.55
C LEU A 165 -17.87 14.77 6.53
N ASP A 166 -18.75 15.71 6.85
CA ASP A 166 -19.77 15.51 7.89
C ASP A 166 -20.95 14.66 7.40
N GLU A 167 -21.34 14.81 6.13
CA GLU A 167 -22.45 14.05 5.54
C GLU A 167 -22.03 13.36 4.23
N PRO A 168 -21.27 12.25 4.32
CA PRO A 168 -20.76 11.56 3.15
C PRO A 168 -21.85 11.13 2.17
N GLY A 169 -21.68 11.49 0.90
CA GLY A 169 -22.64 11.13 -0.15
C GLY A 169 -23.92 11.96 -0.17
N LYS A 170 -24.02 13.00 0.66
CA LYS A 170 -25.18 13.92 0.70
C LYS A 170 -24.81 15.37 0.45
N SER A 171 -23.58 15.77 0.78
CA SER A 171 -23.15 17.16 0.73
C SER A 171 -21.67 17.29 0.38
N PHE A 172 -21.30 18.42 -0.24
CA PHE A 172 -19.89 18.82 -0.43
C PHE A 172 -19.32 19.57 0.78
N GLN A 173 -20.10 19.78 1.84
CA GLN A 173 -19.64 20.49 3.02
C GLN A 173 -18.56 19.67 3.74
N ILE A 174 -17.42 20.32 3.95
CA ILE A 174 -16.25 19.76 4.63
C ILE A 174 -15.72 20.77 5.65
N ARG A 175 -15.10 20.25 6.71
CA ARG A 175 -14.38 21.04 7.70
C ARG A 175 -12.89 20.84 7.51
N ASP A 176 -12.15 21.93 7.35
CA ASP A 176 -10.69 21.90 7.39
C ASP A 176 -10.24 21.74 8.84
N VAL A 177 -9.51 20.66 9.14
CA VAL A 177 -9.04 20.33 10.49
C VAL A 177 -7.77 21.10 10.83
N VAL A 178 -6.94 21.37 9.82
CA VAL A 178 -5.64 22.04 10.00
C VAL A 178 -5.77 23.54 9.75
N GLY A 179 -6.63 23.96 8.82
CA GLY A 179 -6.82 25.35 8.43
C GLY A 179 -5.51 26.02 8.02
N ASP A 180 -5.38 27.31 8.33
CA ASP A 180 -4.19 28.11 8.01
C ASP A 180 -3.07 27.99 9.07
N HIS A 181 -3.11 26.95 9.91
CA HIS A 181 -2.13 26.77 11.00
C HIS A 181 -0.78 26.20 10.54
N LEU A 182 -0.70 25.69 9.31
CA LEU A 182 0.56 25.27 8.68
C LEU A 182 0.92 26.21 7.53
N PRO A 183 2.23 26.41 7.25
CA PRO A 183 2.65 27.19 6.10
C PRO A 183 2.25 26.51 4.78
N LYS A 184 2.44 27.21 3.66
CA LYS A 184 2.28 26.62 2.33
C LYS A 184 3.17 25.37 2.23
N GLY A 185 2.57 24.24 1.89
CA GLY A 185 3.27 22.96 1.87
C GLY A 185 2.45 21.85 1.22
N ASN A 186 2.80 20.62 1.55
CA ASN A 186 2.24 19.41 0.96
C ASN A 186 1.91 18.40 2.06
N PHE A 187 0.80 17.71 1.89
CA PHE A 187 0.33 16.67 2.80
C PHE A 187 0.51 15.30 2.15
N THR A 188 0.85 14.30 2.95
CA THR A 188 0.92 12.90 2.54
C THR A 188 0.52 11.98 3.67
N THR A 189 -0.21 10.90 3.34
CA THR A 189 -0.65 9.82 4.24
C THR A 189 -1.49 10.27 5.44
N LEU A 190 -2.55 9.54 5.77
CA LEU A 190 -3.43 9.86 6.90
C LEU A 190 -3.70 8.63 7.74
N ALA A 191 -3.64 8.78 9.05
CA ALA A 191 -4.03 7.77 10.01
C ALA A 191 -4.85 8.35 11.16
N LEU A 192 -5.58 7.48 11.84
CA LEU A 192 -6.46 7.82 12.95
C LEU A 192 -6.11 6.96 14.17
N SER A 193 -6.03 7.57 15.35
CA SER A 193 -5.90 6.86 16.62
C SER A 193 -7.09 5.91 16.85
N TYR A 194 -6.88 4.83 17.60
CA TYR A 194 -7.93 3.83 17.85
C TYR A 194 -9.16 4.40 18.57
N ASP A 195 -9.00 5.46 19.36
CA ASP A 195 -10.10 6.17 20.03
C ASP A 195 -10.80 7.21 19.14
N ALA A 196 -10.38 7.35 17.88
CA ALA A 196 -10.87 8.30 16.89
C ALA A 196 -10.77 9.78 17.28
N LYS A 197 -9.82 10.14 18.14
CA LYS A 197 -9.62 11.53 18.59
C LYS A 197 -8.48 12.26 17.91
N THR A 198 -7.44 11.55 17.49
CA THR A 198 -6.21 12.15 16.92
C THR A 198 -5.98 11.65 15.50
N LEU A 199 -5.83 12.59 14.58
CA LEU A 199 -5.37 12.35 13.21
C LEU A 199 -3.86 12.56 13.15
N TYR A 200 -3.18 11.66 12.45
CA TYR A 200 -1.74 11.73 12.16
C TYR A 200 -1.52 11.84 10.66
N PHE A 201 -0.60 12.69 10.24
CA PHE A 201 -0.30 12.91 8.82
C PHE A 201 1.15 13.33 8.59
N GLY A 202 1.65 13.13 7.38
CA GLY A 202 2.91 13.68 6.91
C GLY A 202 2.71 15.06 6.30
N PHE A 203 3.56 16.03 6.64
CA PHE A 203 3.56 17.36 6.04
C PHE A 203 4.98 17.85 5.76
N ALA A 204 5.19 18.41 4.57
CA ALA A 204 6.41 19.10 4.17
C ALA A 204 6.09 20.56 3.82
N GLU A 205 6.72 21.50 4.52
CA GLU A 205 6.71 22.91 4.13
C GLU A 205 7.30 23.07 2.73
N ARG A 206 6.79 24.01 1.93
CA ARG A 206 7.37 24.35 0.63
C ARG A 206 8.53 25.32 0.79
N ALA A 207 9.67 25.03 0.17
CA ALA A 207 10.80 25.95 0.18
C ALA A 207 10.47 27.22 -0.65
N PRO A 208 10.93 28.41 -0.22
CA PRO A 208 10.79 29.63 -1.02
C PRO A 208 11.46 29.53 -2.40
N ALA A 209 12.58 28.80 -2.48
CA ALA A 209 13.26 28.44 -3.70
C ALA A 209 13.69 26.97 -3.60
N LYS A 210 13.71 26.26 -4.73
CA LYS A 210 14.10 24.84 -4.77
C LYS A 210 15.56 24.68 -4.29
N PRO A 211 15.80 23.99 -3.16
CA PRO A 211 17.15 23.70 -2.70
C PRO A 211 17.77 22.53 -3.47
N ASP A 212 19.10 22.43 -3.43
CA ASP A 212 19.80 21.19 -3.82
C ASP A 212 19.40 20.04 -2.89
N TYR A 213 19.43 18.80 -3.40
CA TYR A 213 19.04 17.63 -2.60
C TYR A 213 19.89 17.43 -1.35
N TYR A 214 21.19 17.77 -1.40
CA TYR A 214 22.09 17.63 -0.27
C TYR A 214 22.14 18.88 0.62
N SER A 215 21.33 19.89 0.32
CA SER A 215 21.25 21.11 1.13
C SER A 215 20.60 20.81 2.48
N PRO A 216 21.12 21.39 3.59
CA PRO A 216 20.42 21.36 4.88
C PRO A 216 19.10 22.14 4.86
N GLU A 217 18.88 22.99 3.86
CA GLU A 217 17.65 23.78 3.67
C GLU A 217 16.55 22.97 2.95
N ARG A 218 16.85 21.74 2.52
CA ARG A 218 15.86 20.86 1.89
C ARG A 218 14.69 20.61 2.83
N ARG A 219 13.48 20.75 2.28
CA ARG A 219 12.25 20.43 3.00
C ARG A 219 11.96 18.93 2.92
N CYS A 220 11.61 18.36 4.06
CA CYS A 220 11.30 16.97 4.24
C CYS A 220 9.90 16.81 4.80
N PHE A 221 9.27 15.67 4.54
CA PHE A 221 8.05 15.31 5.26
C PHE A 221 8.37 15.07 6.74
N HIS A 222 7.52 15.60 7.62
CA HIS A 222 7.53 15.33 9.04
C HIS A 222 6.15 14.84 9.48
N ILE A 223 6.10 14.07 10.55
CA ILE A 223 4.84 13.57 11.11
C ILE A 223 4.25 14.64 12.02
N TRP A 224 2.96 14.90 11.85
CA TRP A 224 2.16 15.80 12.66
C TRP A 224 0.97 15.06 13.26
N ALA A 225 0.47 15.59 14.37
CA ALA A 225 -0.76 15.14 15.01
C ALA A 225 -1.70 16.33 15.23
N VAL A 226 -3.00 16.11 15.06
CA VAL A 226 -4.06 17.08 15.34
C VAL A 226 -5.29 16.36 15.88
N ASN A 227 -6.02 16.98 16.80
CA ASN A 227 -7.31 16.43 17.22
C ASN A 227 -8.34 16.58 16.09
N VAL A 228 -9.33 15.69 16.04
CA VAL A 228 -10.40 15.70 15.01
C VAL A 228 -11.25 17.00 15.03
N ASP A 229 -11.23 17.73 16.14
CA ASP A 229 -11.87 19.05 16.28
C ASP A 229 -10.98 20.23 15.85
N GLY A 230 -9.76 19.96 15.37
CA GLY A 230 -8.77 20.96 14.92
C GLY A 230 -7.86 21.49 16.02
N THR A 231 -8.05 21.08 17.28
CA THR A 231 -7.19 21.50 18.39
C THR A 231 -5.90 20.67 18.48
N ASN A 232 -4.93 21.15 19.27
CA ASN A 232 -3.71 20.41 19.61
C ASN A 232 -2.88 19.95 18.39
N LEU A 233 -2.83 20.78 17.35
CA LEU A 233 -1.90 20.60 16.23
C LEU A 233 -0.45 20.69 16.74
N ARG A 234 0.34 19.64 16.48
CA ARG A 234 1.74 19.56 16.90
C ARG A 234 2.57 18.72 15.95
N GLN A 235 3.83 19.11 15.78
CA GLN A 235 4.84 18.36 15.03
C GLN A 235 5.43 17.27 15.95
N LEU A 236 5.60 16.05 15.45
CA LEU A 236 6.15 14.91 16.18
C LEU A 236 7.57 14.53 15.75
N THR A 237 7.97 14.87 14.52
CA THR A 237 9.33 14.61 14.03
C THR A 237 9.96 15.84 13.39
N ASP A 238 11.29 15.91 13.42
CA ASP A 238 12.07 17.01 12.85
C ASP A 238 13.37 16.52 12.19
N GLY A 239 14.13 17.46 11.61
CA GLY A 239 15.45 17.22 11.04
C GLY A 239 15.47 17.11 9.52
N CYS A 240 16.46 16.41 8.96
CA CYS A 240 16.71 16.33 7.52
C CYS A 240 16.19 15.04 6.85
N ASN A 241 15.36 14.28 7.56
CA ASN A 241 14.82 13.01 7.08
C ASN A 241 13.35 13.15 6.74
N ASP A 242 12.92 12.46 5.70
CA ASP A 242 11.51 12.34 5.37
C ASP A 242 10.89 11.25 6.25
N ASP A 243 9.96 11.66 7.11
CA ASP A 243 9.15 10.82 7.98
C ASP A 243 7.68 10.96 7.57
N PHE A 244 7.02 9.85 7.23
CA PHE A 244 5.63 9.82 6.78
C PHE A 244 4.97 8.47 7.07
N ASP A 245 3.71 8.31 6.65
CA ASP A 245 2.92 7.08 6.81
C ASP A 245 2.76 6.63 8.27
N PRO A 246 2.21 7.49 9.14
CA PRO A 246 2.04 7.16 10.54
C PRO A 246 1.09 5.96 10.72
N CYS A 247 1.46 5.05 11.60
CA CYS A 247 0.75 3.82 11.91
C CYS A 247 0.62 3.71 13.43
N PRO A 248 -0.51 4.14 14.01
CA PRO A 248 -0.77 4.01 15.44
C PRO A 248 -0.69 2.55 15.89
N LEU A 249 0.07 2.29 16.96
CA LEU A 249 0.33 0.97 17.52
C LEU A 249 -0.60 0.67 18.71
N PRO A 250 -0.84 -0.62 19.05
CA PRO A 250 -1.67 -0.99 20.18
C PRO A 250 -1.15 -0.53 21.55
N ASP A 251 0.16 -0.27 21.67
CA ASP A 251 0.81 0.24 22.88
C ASP A 251 0.71 1.77 23.03
N GLY A 252 0.05 2.45 22.09
CA GLY A 252 -0.07 3.91 22.04
C GLY A 252 1.07 4.60 21.29
N GLY A 253 2.14 3.89 20.93
CA GLY A 253 3.21 4.41 20.09
C GLY A 253 2.79 4.56 18.63
N ILE A 254 3.72 5.01 17.79
CA ILE A 254 3.48 5.23 16.35
C ILE A 254 4.64 4.59 15.59
N ALA A 255 4.33 3.62 14.72
CA ALA A 255 5.25 3.18 13.68
C ALA A 255 5.13 4.08 12.44
N PHE A 256 6.18 4.21 11.64
CA PHE A 256 6.19 5.07 10.47
C PHE A 256 7.31 4.72 9.49
N MET A 257 7.22 5.24 8.26
CA MET A 257 8.28 5.14 7.25
C MET A 257 9.25 6.31 7.37
N SER A 258 10.55 6.02 7.29
CA SER A 258 11.58 7.05 7.41
C SER A 258 12.85 6.76 6.62
N THR A 259 13.52 7.84 6.20
CA THR A 259 14.87 7.81 5.59
C THR A 259 16.00 7.78 6.62
N ARG A 260 15.71 7.80 7.93
CA ARG A 260 16.71 7.90 9.03
C ARG A 260 17.77 6.81 9.04
N ARG A 261 17.43 5.60 8.56
CA ARG A 261 18.39 4.50 8.38
C ARG A 261 19.52 4.87 7.40
N GLY A 262 19.26 5.83 6.52
CA GLY A 262 20.16 6.38 5.51
C GLY A 262 20.18 5.59 4.21
N GLY A 263 21.12 5.92 3.33
CA GLY A 263 21.36 5.23 2.06
C GLY A 263 20.31 5.46 0.99
N PHE A 264 20.47 4.76 -0.14
CA PHE A 264 19.71 4.95 -1.37
C PHE A 264 19.34 3.61 -1.99
N GLY A 265 18.23 3.56 -2.71
CA GLY A 265 17.94 2.44 -3.60
C GLY A 265 18.96 2.35 -4.74
N ARG A 266 19.05 1.17 -5.38
CA ARG A 266 20.14 0.85 -6.33
C ARG A 266 19.84 1.13 -7.79
N CYS A 267 18.57 1.37 -8.12
CA CYS A 267 18.09 1.48 -9.50
C CYS A 267 17.95 2.93 -10.00
N HIS A 268 18.38 3.92 -9.22
CA HIS A 268 18.09 5.33 -9.50
C HIS A 268 19.00 5.97 -10.54
N ASN A 269 18.44 6.88 -11.33
CA ASN A 269 19.16 7.68 -12.32
C ASN A 269 19.91 8.86 -11.67
N PRO A 270 20.84 9.53 -12.39
CA PRO A 270 21.58 10.69 -11.87
C PRO A 270 20.74 11.90 -11.42
N TRP A 271 19.49 12.00 -11.87
CA TRP A 271 18.59 13.09 -11.51
C TRP A 271 17.62 12.70 -10.37
N GLU A 272 17.68 11.47 -9.89
CA GLU A 272 16.75 10.87 -8.92
C GLU A 272 17.47 10.53 -7.60
N PRO A 273 17.74 11.52 -6.73
CA PRO A 273 18.36 11.27 -5.43
C PRO A 273 17.35 10.65 -4.45
N LEU A 274 16.97 9.40 -4.68
CA LEU A 274 15.92 8.71 -3.93
C LEU A 274 16.50 7.88 -2.77
N PRO A 275 16.28 8.28 -1.51
CA PRO A 275 16.80 7.58 -0.34
C PRO A 275 16.08 6.23 -0.14
N ALA A 276 16.65 5.40 0.74
CA ALA A 276 16.03 4.16 1.18
C ALA A 276 15.08 4.44 2.37
N TYR A 277 13.83 3.98 2.27
CA TYR A 277 12.82 4.09 3.33
C TYR A 277 12.71 2.79 4.13
N THR A 278 12.66 2.90 5.46
CA THR A 278 12.53 1.75 6.37
C THR A 278 11.58 2.06 7.53
N LEU A 279 11.06 1.00 8.14
CA LEU A 279 10.16 1.05 9.29
C LEU A 279 10.88 1.57 10.54
N HIS A 280 10.27 2.54 11.20
CA HIS A 280 10.69 3.12 12.46
C HIS A 280 9.50 3.16 13.42
N ARG A 281 9.75 3.42 14.70
CA ARG A 281 8.73 3.77 15.67
C ARG A 281 9.18 4.85 16.62
N MET A 282 8.21 5.51 17.24
CA MET A 282 8.35 6.49 18.31
C MET A 282 7.25 6.31 19.35
N ASP A 283 7.38 6.97 20.47
CA ASP A 283 6.31 7.10 21.45
C ASP A 283 5.25 8.11 20.96
N ALA A 284 4.09 8.14 21.63
CA ALA A 284 2.94 8.97 21.24
C ALA A 284 3.25 10.48 21.15
N ASP A 285 4.28 10.93 21.87
CA ASP A 285 4.73 12.33 21.94
C ASP A 285 5.84 12.67 20.92
N GLY A 286 6.27 11.70 20.12
CA GLY A 286 7.35 11.87 19.14
C GLY A 286 8.75 11.53 19.67
N THR A 287 8.89 11.20 20.96
CA THR A 287 10.18 10.83 21.55
C THR A 287 10.57 9.37 21.27
N ASN A 288 11.80 8.98 21.62
CA ASN A 288 12.30 7.60 21.54
C ASN A 288 12.21 6.97 20.14
N VAL A 289 12.47 7.78 19.10
CA VAL A 289 12.56 7.30 17.72
C VAL A 289 13.61 6.19 17.60
N ARG A 290 13.20 5.01 17.11
CA ARG A 290 14.10 3.89 16.83
C ARG A 290 13.73 3.16 15.53
N THR A 291 14.76 2.64 14.86
CA THR A 291 14.61 1.83 13.64
C THR A 291 14.09 0.43 13.97
N LEU A 292 13.06 -0.02 13.24
CA LEU A 292 12.48 -1.36 13.35
C LEU A 292 12.97 -2.31 12.25
N SER A 293 13.35 -1.79 11.09
CA SER A 293 13.81 -2.60 9.97
C SER A 293 15.11 -2.09 9.35
N PHE A 294 15.90 -3.01 8.82
CA PHE A 294 17.25 -2.73 8.31
C PHE A 294 17.44 -3.20 6.87
N HIS A 295 16.35 -3.26 6.09
CA HIS A 295 16.41 -3.65 4.69
C HIS A 295 17.25 -2.64 3.88
N GLU A 296 17.84 -3.10 2.79
CA GLU A 296 18.79 -2.28 2.00
C GLU A 296 18.10 -1.37 0.96
N THR A 297 16.85 -1.70 0.61
CA THR A 297 15.97 -0.97 -0.32
C THR A 297 14.80 -0.30 0.45
N ASN A 298 13.62 -0.19 -0.16
CA ASN A 298 12.48 0.53 0.37
C ASN A 298 11.40 -0.36 0.96
N GLU A 299 10.75 0.16 2.00
CA GLU A 299 9.55 -0.39 2.62
C GLU A 299 8.47 0.71 2.70
N TRP A 300 7.20 0.32 2.75
CA TRP A 300 6.06 1.25 2.62
C TRP A 300 4.81 0.79 3.38
N HIS A 301 3.87 1.71 3.57
CA HIS A 301 2.46 1.42 3.93
C HIS A 301 2.28 0.55 5.19
N PRO A 302 2.89 0.91 6.34
CA PRO A 302 2.71 0.16 7.56
C PRO A 302 1.26 0.23 8.06
N THR A 303 0.73 -0.91 8.51
CA THR A 303 -0.55 -1.00 9.23
C THR A 303 -0.47 -2.08 10.29
N VAL A 304 -1.27 -1.98 11.35
CA VAL A 304 -1.39 -3.06 12.35
C VAL A 304 -2.45 -4.06 11.89
N LEU A 305 -2.13 -5.36 11.98
CA LEU A 305 -3.03 -6.48 11.74
C LEU A 305 -3.92 -6.76 12.96
N ASN A 306 -4.99 -7.53 12.76
CA ASN A 306 -5.89 -7.94 13.84
C ASN A 306 -5.20 -8.79 14.93
N ASP A 307 -4.03 -9.36 14.65
CA ASP A 307 -3.20 -10.10 15.60
C ASP A 307 -2.12 -9.24 16.28
N GLY A 308 -2.09 -7.93 16.02
CA GLY A 308 -1.16 -6.99 16.64
C GLY A 308 0.19 -6.86 15.93
N ARG A 309 0.50 -7.68 14.91
CA ARG A 309 1.71 -7.51 14.09
C ARG A 309 1.60 -6.30 13.17
N ILE A 310 2.73 -5.75 12.75
CA ILE A 310 2.79 -4.70 11.72
C ILE A 310 2.91 -5.38 10.36
N LEU A 311 1.98 -5.11 9.46
CA LEU A 311 2.07 -5.39 8.02
C LEU A 311 2.69 -4.18 7.31
N TYR A 312 3.55 -4.41 6.34
CA TYR A 312 4.13 -3.37 5.48
C TYR A 312 4.53 -3.98 4.13
N SER A 313 4.75 -3.15 3.12
CA SER A 313 5.28 -3.58 1.84
C SER A 313 6.80 -3.47 1.83
N ARG A 314 7.51 -4.40 1.20
CA ARG A 314 8.98 -4.36 1.07
C ARG A 314 9.41 -4.70 -0.34
N TRP A 315 10.31 -3.89 -0.88
CA TRP A 315 11.07 -4.23 -2.07
C TRP A 315 12.15 -5.26 -1.74
N ASP A 316 12.10 -6.45 -2.33
CA ASP A 316 13.08 -7.49 -2.08
C ASP A 316 13.85 -7.89 -3.36
N TYR A 317 14.81 -7.04 -3.72
CA TYR A 317 15.59 -7.16 -4.97
C TYR A 317 16.89 -7.96 -4.83
N VAL A 318 17.15 -8.56 -3.66
CA VAL A 318 18.45 -9.19 -3.38
C VAL A 318 18.63 -10.42 -4.28
N ASP A 319 19.54 -10.31 -5.26
CA ASP A 319 19.75 -11.29 -6.35
C ASP A 319 18.49 -11.53 -7.21
N ARG A 320 17.69 -10.49 -7.44
CA ARG A 320 16.42 -10.56 -8.20
C ARG A 320 16.24 -9.35 -9.12
N SER A 321 15.18 -9.38 -9.94
CA SER A 321 14.73 -8.23 -10.74
C SER A 321 14.52 -7.00 -9.85
N ALA A 322 15.04 -5.85 -10.28
CA ALA A 322 14.94 -4.58 -9.56
C ALA A 322 13.60 -3.85 -9.76
N ALA A 323 12.52 -4.59 -10.05
CA ALA A 323 11.20 -4.01 -10.33
C ALA A 323 9.99 -4.79 -9.77
N ASN A 324 10.06 -6.11 -9.64
CA ASN A 324 8.83 -6.92 -9.56
C ASN A 324 8.44 -7.41 -8.16
N TYR A 325 9.30 -7.25 -7.15
CA TYR A 325 9.15 -7.95 -5.87
C TYR A 325 8.86 -7.00 -4.72
N HIS A 326 7.69 -6.36 -4.70
CA HIS A 326 7.23 -5.59 -3.54
C HIS A 326 6.07 -6.29 -2.84
N GLY A 327 6.41 -7.37 -2.14
CA GLY A 327 5.45 -8.17 -1.41
C GLY A 327 4.97 -7.53 -0.11
N LEU A 328 3.95 -8.15 0.48
CA LEU A 328 3.47 -7.91 1.82
C LEU A 328 4.33 -8.68 2.83
N TRP A 329 4.85 -7.97 3.82
CA TRP A 329 5.68 -8.47 4.90
C TRP A 329 5.08 -8.11 6.25
N VAL A 330 5.41 -8.89 7.27
CA VAL A 330 4.99 -8.65 8.64
C VAL A 330 6.18 -8.65 9.57
N SER A 331 6.09 -7.91 10.68
CA SER A 331 7.00 -8.01 11.83
C SER A 331 6.25 -7.79 13.14
N ASN A 332 6.88 -8.11 14.26
CA ASN A 332 6.38 -7.67 15.55
C ASN A 332 6.55 -6.13 15.70
N PRO A 333 5.77 -5.47 16.58
CA PRO A 333 5.86 -4.02 16.83
C PRO A 333 7.20 -3.52 17.40
N ASP A 334 8.07 -4.43 17.84
CA ASP A 334 9.43 -4.13 18.28
C ASP A 334 10.49 -4.33 17.18
N GLY A 335 10.08 -4.73 15.98
CA GLY A 335 10.93 -4.97 14.81
C GLY A 335 11.45 -6.40 14.67
N THR A 336 11.14 -7.28 15.62
CA THR A 336 11.55 -8.69 15.58
C THR A 336 10.74 -9.50 14.59
N ASN A 337 11.30 -10.66 14.19
CA ASN A 337 10.67 -11.66 13.35
C ASN A 337 10.05 -11.13 12.03
N PRO A 338 10.77 -10.34 11.22
CA PRO A 338 10.28 -9.97 9.89
C PRO A 338 10.12 -11.21 9.00
N SER A 339 8.94 -11.41 8.43
CA SER A 339 8.63 -12.54 7.53
C SER A 339 7.70 -12.12 6.40
N ILE A 340 7.78 -12.82 5.28
CA ILE A 340 6.83 -12.59 4.18
C ILE A 340 5.43 -13.09 4.54
N LEU A 341 4.41 -12.35 4.09
CA LEU A 341 3.01 -12.78 4.03
C LEU A 341 2.60 -13.21 2.61
N PHE A 342 2.86 -12.39 1.58
CA PHE A 342 2.50 -12.69 0.18
C PHE A 342 3.32 -11.85 -0.83
N GLY A 343 3.55 -12.36 -2.05
CA GLY A 343 3.93 -11.52 -3.19
C GLY A 343 5.43 -11.31 -3.44
N ASN A 344 6.34 -12.10 -2.85
CA ASN A 344 7.78 -12.05 -3.23
C ASN A 344 8.13 -12.94 -4.43
N TYR A 345 7.24 -13.80 -4.85
CA TYR A 345 7.50 -14.86 -5.82
C TYR A 345 6.52 -14.77 -7.00
N THR A 346 6.03 -13.57 -7.31
CA THR A 346 5.27 -13.31 -8.52
C THR A 346 5.77 -12.05 -9.20
N GLN A 347 5.65 -12.01 -10.52
CA GLN A 347 5.86 -10.80 -11.33
C GLN A 347 4.55 -10.29 -11.95
N ARG A 348 3.42 -10.93 -11.64
CA ARG A 348 2.11 -10.49 -12.13
C ARG A 348 1.58 -9.30 -11.34
N ILE A 349 2.04 -9.14 -10.10
CA ILE A 349 1.81 -7.99 -9.24
C ILE A 349 3.19 -7.47 -8.86
N ASN A 350 3.58 -6.31 -9.38
CA ASN A 350 4.91 -5.75 -9.10
C ASN A 350 4.98 -5.17 -7.69
N ALA A 351 3.89 -4.56 -7.24
CA ALA A 351 3.81 -3.98 -5.91
C ALA A 351 2.47 -4.21 -5.23
N CYS A 352 2.52 -4.64 -3.97
CA CYS A 352 1.38 -4.65 -3.07
C CYS A 352 1.42 -3.34 -2.26
N TYR A 353 0.42 -2.48 -2.38
CA TYR A 353 0.34 -1.19 -1.67
C TYR A 353 -0.79 -1.16 -0.66
N GLN A 354 -0.65 -0.29 0.34
CA GLN A 354 -1.74 0.13 1.23
C GLN A 354 -2.51 -1.05 1.84
N GLY A 355 -1.77 -2.08 2.29
CA GLY A 355 -2.34 -3.22 2.99
C GLY A 355 -3.18 -2.77 4.18
N LYS A 356 -4.34 -3.40 4.40
CA LYS A 356 -5.24 -3.13 5.53
C LYS A 356 -5.84 -4.43 6.06
N ALA A 357 -5.82 -4.57 7.38
CA ALA A 357 -6.60 -5.59 8.06
C ALA A 357 -8.09 -5.34 7.86
N ILE A 358 -8.86 -6.41 7.69
CA ILE A 358 -10.31 -6.34 7.54
C ILE A 358 -10.95 -6.62 8.91
N PRO A 359 -11.86 -5.77 9.42
CA PRO A 359 -12.53 -6.02 10.69
C PRO A 359 -13.19 -7.40 10.74
N GLY A 360 -12.94 -8.15 11.82
CA GLY A 360 -13.53 -9.49 12.03
C GLY A 360 -13.03 -10.59 11.08
N SER A 361 -11.99 -10.33 10.29
CA SER A 361 -11.43 -11.28 9.33
C SER A 361 -9.92 -11.48 9.50
N ARG A 362 -9.41 -12.62 9.02
CA ARG A 362 -7.97 -12.88 8.87
C ARG A 362 -7.43 -12.42 7.51
N ARG A 363 -8.31 -12.09 6.57
CA ARG A 363 -7.94 -11.58 5.26
C ARG A 363 -7.43 -10.15 5.35
N VAL A 364 -6.62 -9.79 4.36
CA VAL A 364 -6.02 -8.46 4.21
C VAL A 364 -6.44 -7.91 2.85
N ALA A 365 -6.89 -6.66 2.82
CA ALA A 365 -7.11 -5.93 1.58
C ALA A 365 -5.83 -5.18 1.19
N PHE A 366 -5.50 -5.09 -0.09
CA PHE A 366 -4.38 -4.30 -0.60
C PHE A 366 -4.65 -3.83 -2.03
N ILE A 367 -3.85 -2.87 -2.50
CA ILE A 367 -3.84 -2.41 -3.90
C ILE A 367 -2.72 -3.11 -4.65
N ALA A 368 -3.05 -3.91 -5.66
CA ALA A 368 -2.09 -4.45 -6.62
C ALA A 368 -1.70 -3.35 -7.63
N GLY A 369 -0.48 -2.82 -7.51
CA GLY A 369 0.04 -1.69 -8.27
C GLY A 369 1.33 -1.98 -9.03
N ALA A 370 1.85 -0.93 -9.67
CA ALA A 370 3.08 -0.93 -10.47
C ALA A 370 4.27 -0.34 -9.71
N HIS A 371 5.49 -0.75 -10.05
CA HIS A 371 6.74 -0.18 -9.55
C HIS A 371 7.01 1.21 -10.14
N HIS A 372 6.82 1.38 -11.45
CA HIS A 372 7.11 2.64 -12.18
C HIS A 372 5.87 3.54 -12.36
N ALA A 373 5.03 3.59 -11.32
CA ALA A 373 3.81 4.37 -11.28
C ALA A 373 3.65 5.05 -9.93
N ASP A 374 2.78 6.04 -9.88
CA ASP A 374 2.24 6.49 -8.61
C ASP A 374 1.43 5.35 -7.94
N VAL A 375 1.18 5.47 -6.64
CA VAL A 375 0.40 4.50 -5.88
C VAL A 375 -1.02 4.47 -6.43
N GLY A 376 -1.46 3.28 -6.81
CA GLY A 376 -2.80 3.00 -7.33
C GLY A 376 -2.83 1.69 -8.11
N GLY A 377 -4.03 1.14 -8.29
CA GLY A 377 -4.19 -0.10 -9.03
C GLY A 377 -5.49 -0.83 -8.72
N SER A 378 -5.43 -2.16 -8.73
CA SER A 378 -6.59 -3.04 -8.50
C SER A 378 -6.75 -3.38 -7.02
N LEU A 379 -7.97 -3.38 -6.49
CA LEU A 379 -8.27 -3.79 -5.12
C LEU A 379 -8.36 -5.32 -5.03
N VAL A 380 -7.57 -5.89 -4.12
CA VAL A 380 -7.41 -7.34 -3.96
C VAL A 380 -7.52 -7.71 -2.49
N LEU A 381 -8.14 -8.86 -2.20
CA LEU A 381 -8.06 -9.53 -0.90
C LEU A 381 -7.05 -10.66 -0.96
N VAL A 382 -6.25 -10.82 0.09
CA VAL A 382 -5.41 -12.01 0.31
C VAL A 382 -5.86 -12.73 1.58
N ASP A 383 -5.92 -14.06 1.51
CA ASP A 383 -6.11 -14.97 2.62
C ASP A 383 -4.74 -15.58 3.01
N PRO A 384 -4.10 -15.09 4.09
CA PRO A 384 -2.78 -15.54 4.51
C PRO A 384 -2.72 -17.06 4.78
N ASP A 385 -3.82 -17.67 5.20
CA ASP A 385 -3.85 -19.09 5.54
C ASP A 385 -3.78 -19.97 4.27
N LYS A 386 -4.09 -19.40 3.10
CA LYS A 386 -4.03 -20.04 1.78
C LYS A 386 -2.77 -19.71 0.98
N CYS A 387 -1.92 -18.80 1.44
CA CYS A 387 -0.70 -18.44 0.73
C CYS A 387 0.24 -19.66 0.61
N ARG A 388 0.51 -20.08 -0.63
CA ARG A 388 1.38 -21.21 -0.96
C ARG A 388 2.21 -20.84 -2.19
N LEU A 389 3.32 -21.54 -2.37
CA LEU A 389 4.08 -21.50 -3.61
C LEU A 389 3.70 -22.68 -4.50
N ASP A 390 3.74 -22.49 -5.80
CA ASP A 390 3.59 -23.57 -6.77
C ASP A 390 4.77 -24.55 -6.64
N PRO A 391 4.53 -25.87 -6.47
CA PRO A 391 5.60 -26.84 -6.21
C PRO A 391 6.55 -27.04 -7.38
N VAL A 392 6.22 -26.57 -8.58
CA VAL A 392 7.03 -26.68 -9.79
C VAL A 392 7.73 -25.35 -10.09
N THR A 393 6.99 -24.25 -10.12
CA THR A 393 7.54 -22.94 -10.52
C THR A 393 8.11 -22.13 -9.36
N ALA A 394 7.75 -22.48 -8.11
CA ALA A 394 7.99 -21.70 -6.90
C ALA A 394 7.36 -20.31 -6.90
N GLU A 395 6.36 -20.07 -7.75
CA GLU A 395 5.65 -18.79 -7.80
C GLU A 395 4.52 -18.72 -6.77
N ASP A 396 4.17 -17.50 -6.32
CA ASP A 396 2.99 -17.30 -5.46
C ASP A 396 1.72 -17.82 -6.16
N ARG A 397 0.93 -18.60 -5.42
CA ARG A 397 -0.34 -19.15 -5.89
C ARG A 397 -1.50 -18.17 -5.70
N PHE A 398 -2.18 -17.86 -6.80
CA PHE A 398 -3.21 -16.82 -6.84
C PHE A 398 -4.57 -17.29 -6.30
N GLU A 399 -4.71 -18.57 -5.94
CA GLU A 399 -5.86 -19.09 -5.20
C GLU A 399 -5.94 -18.55 -3.75
N SER A 400 -4.85 -17.93 -3.27
CA SER A 400 -4.82 -17.19 -2.01
C SER A 400 -5.39 -15.79 -2.12
N ILE A 401 -5.66 -15.28 -3.33
CA ILE A 401 -6.18 -13.94 -3.56
C ILE A 401 -7.54 -13.94 -4.24
N GLU A 402 -8.28 -12.86 -4.03
CA GLU A 402 -9.52 -12.53 -4.73
C GLU A 402 -9.41 -11.10 -5.27
N THR A 403 -9.50 -10.92 -6.59
CA THR A 403 -9.50 -9.58 -7.21
C THR A 403 -10.91 -9.01 -7.16
N LEU A 404 -11.15 -8.00 -6.32
CA LEU A 404 -12.46 -7.37 -6.17
C LEU A 404 -12.81 -6.43 -7.33
N THR A 405 -11.79 -5.90 -8.02
CA THR A 405 -11.95 -4.99 -9.16
C THR A 405 -11.30 -5.57 -10.42
N PRO A 406 -11.84 -6.67 -10.97
CA PRO A 406 -11.23 -7.40 -12.08
C PRO A 406 -11.17 -6.60 -13.39
N GLU A 407 -11.95 -5.51 -13.50
CA GLU A 407 -11.89 -4.59 -14.64
C GLU A 407 -10.63 -3.70 -14.63
N VAL A 408 -9.94 -3.62 -13.49
CA VAL A 408 -8.65 -2.92 -13.35
C VAL A 408 -7.54 -3.97 -13.40
N CYS A 409 -6.79 -4.02 -14.50
CA CYS A 409 -5.67 -4.93 -14.64
C CYS A 409 -4.56 -4.62 -13.62
N PHE A 410 -3.72 -5.61 -13.33
CA PHE A 410 -2.54 -5.39 -12.49
C PHE A 410 -1.53 -4.53 -13.26
N PRO A 411 -1.26 -3.30 -12.80
CA PRO A 411 -0.46 -2.34 -13.54
C PRO A 411 0.99 -2.84 -13.69
N GLU A 412 1.60 -2.54 -14.84
CA GLU A 412 2.96 -2.91 -15.26
C GLU A 412 3.21 -4.41 -15.45
N GLY A 413 2.69 -5.28 -14.57
CA GLY A 413 2.83 -6.73 -14.70
C GLY A 413 1.95 -7.33 -15.79
N VAL A 414 0.67 -6.97 -15.83
CA VAL A 414 -0.30 -7.51 -16.81
C VAL A 414 -0.61 -6.50 -17.92
N GLY A 415 -0.69 -5.22 -17.58
CA GLY A 415 -0.99 -4.16 -18.54
C GLY A 415 -0.97 -2.78 -17.88
N TRP A 416 -1.64 -1.81 -18.48
CA TRP A 416 -1.82 -0.50 -17.87
C TRP A 416 -3.31 -0.15 -17.76
N PRO A 417 -3.83 0.18 -16.57
CA PRO A 417 -5.26 0.36 -16.41
C PRO A 417 -5.72 1.75 -16.85
N GLY A 418 -6.94 1.84 -17.39
CA GLY A 418 -7.60 3.11 -17.74
C GLY A 418 -8.27 3.84 -16.57
N SER A 419 -8.29 3.21 -15.38
CA SER A 419 -8.85 3.71 -14.12
C SER A 419 -8.12 3.04 -12.95
N TYR A 420 -8.14 3.60 -11.75
CA TYR A 420 -7.45 2.96 -10.62
C TYR A 420 -8.11 3.28 -9.27
N PHE A 421 -7.91 2.33 -8.34
CA PHE A 421 -8.28 2.46 -6.92
C PHE A 421 -7.06 2.83 -6.08
N HIS A 422 -7.32 3.49 -4.95
CA HIS A 422 -6.33 3.97 -4.01
C HIS A 422 -6.95 4.06 -2.59
N SER A 423 -6.11 4.01 -1.56
CA SER A 423 -6.48 4.16 -0.14
C SER A 423 -7.71 3.33 0.30
N PRO A 424 -7.73 2.00 0.13
CA PRO A 424 -8.85 1.21 0.61
C PRO A 424 -8.94 1.27 2.13
N TRP A 425 -10.15 1.44 2.65
CA TRP A 425 -10.50 1.27 4.05
C TRP A 425 -11.61 0.22 4.17
N PRO A 426 -11.29 -1.02 4.58
CA PRO A 426 -12.27 -2.08 4.73
C PRO A 426 -13.26 -1.77 5.85
N LEU A 427 -14.56 -1.80 5.54
CA LEU A 427 -15.64 -1.81 6.52
C LEU A 427 -16.02 -3.25 6.90
N SER A 428 -15.95 -4.15 5.93
CA SER A 428 -16.07 -5.61 6.05
C SER A 428 -15.29 -6.28 4.91
N GLU A 429 -15.40 -7.60 4.73
CA GLU A 429 -14.89 -8.26 3.51
C GLU A 429 -15.65 -7.84 2.24
N ASP A 430 -16.86 -7.30 2.39
CA ASP A 430 -17.77 -7.03 1.29
C ASP A 430 -17.92 -5.54 0.98
N CYS A 431 -17.56 -4.64 1.92
CA CYS A 431 -17.79 -3.21 1.84
C CYS A 431 -16.54 -2.41 2.21
N PHE A 432 -16.26 -1.35 1.45
CA PHE A 432 -15.03 -0.56 1.54
C PHE A 432 -15.34 0.93 1.34
N LEU A 433 -14.54 1.80 1.96
CA LEU A 433 -14.33 3.15 1.44
C LEU A 433 -13.06 3.13 0.59
N VAL A 434 -13.08 3.83 -0.53
CA VAL A 434 -11.95 3.89 -1.46
C VAL A 434 -11.80 5.28 -2.04
N ALA A 435 -10.59 5.60 -2.49
CA ALA A 435 -10.36 6.66 -3.45
C ALA A 435 -10.31 6.05 -4.86
N PHE A 436 -10.89 6.71 -5.86
CA PHE A 436 -10.99 6.18 -7.22
C PHE A 436 -10.85 7.28 -8.27
N SER A 437 -10.25 6.92 -9.41
CA SER A 437 -10.14 7.77 -10.59
C SER A 437 -10.59 7.04 -11.85
N PHE A 438 -11.37 7.75 -12.69
CA PHE A 438 -11.75 7.31 -14.04
C PHE A 438 -10.61 7.49 -15.06
N LYS A 439 -9.47 8.05 -14.67
CA LYS A 439 -8.33 8.30 -15.56
C LYS A 439 -7.25 7.21 -15.38
N PRO A 440 -6.40 6.99 -16.38
CA PRO A 440 -5.34 5.99 -16.29
C PRO A 440 -4.45 6.20 -15.07
N LEU A 441 -3.86 5.14 -14.52
CA LEU A 441 -2.87 5.30 -13.43
C LEU A 441 -1.69 6.17 -13.92
N PRO A 442 -1.34 7.28 -13.25
CA PRO A 442 -0.16 8.06 -13.63
C PRO A 442 1.14 7.29 -13.42
N GLY A 443 2.12 7.50 -14.30
CA GLY A 443 3.40 6.79 -14.23
C GLY A 443 4.25 6.90 -15.48
N MET A 444 5.47 6.35 -15.40
CA MET A 444 6.44 6.40 -16.49
C MET A 444 6.00 5.59 -17.72
N GLY A 445 5.46 4.38 -17.50
CA GLY A 445 4.99 3.50 -18.56
C GLY A 445 3.96 4.13 -19.53
N PRO A 446 2.85 4.70 -19.03
CA PRO A 446 1.79 5.29 -19.85
C PRO A 446 2.13 6.72 -20.29
N ASN A 447 3.24 7.30 -19.80
CA ASN A 447 3.62 8.69 -20.01
C ASN A 447 2.52 9.69 -19.65
N VAL A 448 1.81 9.40 -18.56
CA VAL A 448 0.74 10.24 -18.01
C VAL A 448 1.33 11.13 -16.94
N LYS A 449 1.17 12.44 -17.09
CA LYS A 449 1.83 13.47 -16.27
C LYS A 449 0.90 14.20 -15.31
N ASP A 450 -0.41 14.00 -15.45
CA ASP A 450 -1.42 14.58 -14.58
C ASP A 450 -1.69 13.67 -13.38
N ASP A 451 -1.94 14.25 -12.21
CA ASP A 451 -2.27 13.53 -10.97
C ASP A 451 -3.56 12.69 -11.10
N ASN A 452 -4.36 12.94 -12.14
CA ASN A 452 -5.53 12.14 -12.48
C ASN A 452 -6.48 12.00 -11.29
N TYR A 453 -6.79 13.14 -10.67
CA TYR A 453 -7.56 13.36 -9.45
C TYR A 453 -8.49 12.21 -9.05
N THR A 454 -8.48 11.89 -7.76
CA THR A 454 -9.35 10.86 -7.16
C THR A 454 -10.52 11.47 -6.39
N GLY A 455 -11.68 10.83 -6.47
CA GLY A 455 -12.82 11.07 -5.57
C GLY A 455 -12.91 10.00 -4.49
N LEU A 456 -13.69 10.26 -3.45
CA LEU A 456 -14.02 9.31 -2.38
C LEU A 456 -15.31 8.57 -2.72
N TYR A 457 -15.30 7.25 -2.54
CA TYR A 457 -16.42 6.38 -2.88
C TYR A 457 -16.68 5.35 -1.79
N TYR A 458 -17.95 4.97 -1.66
CA TYR A 458 -18.33 3.66 -1.12
C TYR A 458 -18.20 2.63 -2.24
N PHE A 459 -17.55 1.51 -1.96
CA PHE A 459 -17.43 0.38 -2.85
C PHE A 459 -17.93 -0.88 -2.15
N ASP A 460 -18.69 -1.71 -2.86
CA ASP A 460 -19.00 -3.07 -2.42
C ASP A 460 -18.56 -4.12 -3.44
N ARG A 461 -18.34 -5.34 -2.96
CA ARG A 461 -17.89 -6.47 -3.79
C ARG A 461 -18.89 -6.89 -4.87
N PHE A 462 -20.13 -6.43 -4.76
CA PHE A 462 -21.15 -6.68 -5.77
C PHE A 462 -20.96 -5.75 -6.98
N GLY A 463 -19.99 -4.85 -6.92
CA GLY A 463 -19.60 -3.96 -8.01
C GLY A 463 -20.26 -2.59 -7.94
N ASN A 464 -20.95 -2.25 -6.84
CA ASN A 464 -21.45 -0.88 -6.66
C ASN A 464 -20.33 0.05 -6.22
N LEU A 465 -20.29 1.21 -6.87
CA LEU A 465 -19.36 2.30 -6.60
C LEU A 465 -20.21 3.57 -6.49
N GLU A 466 -20.27 4.16 -5.30
CA GLU A 466 -21.15 5.30 -5.01
C GLU A 466 -20.33 6.49 -4.53
N LEU A 467 -20.40 7.59 -5.28
CA LEU A 467 -19.67 8.82 -4.99
C LEU A 467 -20.06 9.37 -3.62
N LEU A 468 -19.08 9.62 -2.76
CA LEU A 468 -19.25 10.26 -1.46
C LEU A 468 -18.82 11.73 -1.49
N TYR A 469 -17.71 12.01 -2.16
CA TYR A 469 -17.14 13.35 -2.29
C TYR A 469 -16.12 13.39 -3.42
N ALA A 470 -16.04 14.49 -4.14
CA ALA A 470 -14.97 14.73 -5.10
C ALA A 470 -14.63 16.22 -5.13
N ASP A 471 -13.38 16.51 -5.50
CA ASP A 471 -12.88 17.86 -5.73
C ASP A 471 -12.11 17.84 -7.07
N PRO A 472 -12.44 18.70 -8.04
CA PRO A 472 -11.76 18.73 -9.32
C PRO A 472 -10.32 19.26 -9.25
N ASP A 473 -9.93 19.95 -8.17
CA ASP A 473 -8.63 20.59 -8.03
C ASP A 473 -7.62 19.76 -7.21
N PHE A 474 -8.10 18.72 -6.53
CA PHE A 474 -7.32 17.89 -5.62
C PHE A 474 -7.70 16.42 -5.66
N SER A 475 -6.69 15.56 -5.53
CA SER A 475 -6.90 14.16 -5.21
C SER A 475 -7.44 14.02 -3.78
N CYS A 476 -8.60 13.42 -3.63
CA CYS A 476 -9.22 13.10 -2.34
C CYS A 476 -8.88 11.64 -1.97
N MET A 477 -8.16 11.46 -0.88
CA MET A 477 -7.54 10.19 -0.52
C MET A 477 -7.68 9.87 0.97
N TYR A 478 -7.38 8.62 1.34
CA TYR A 478 -7.39 8.13 2.71
C TYR A 478 -8.73 8.37 3.44
N PRO A 479 -9.88 7.88 2.92
CA PRO A 479 -11.15 7.96 3.64
C PRO A 479 -11.11 7.07 4.89
N ILE A 480 -11.32 7.67 6.06
CA ILE A 480 -11.33 6.98 7.35
C ILE A 480 -12.62 7.35 8.11
N PRO A 481 -13.49 6.38 8.47
CA PRO A 481 -14.62 6.63 9.36
C PRO A 481 -14.15 7.14 10.73
N LEU A 482 -14.74 8.24 11.18
CA LEU A 482 -14.44 8.83 12.50
C LEU A 482 -15.24 8.14 13.60
N GLU A 483 -14.84 6.91 13.92
CA GLU A 483 -15.39 6.12 15.01
C GLU A 483 -14.30 5.36 15.76
N PRO A 484 -14.44 5.18 17.09
CA PRO A 484 -13.52 4.33 17.83
C PRO A 484 -13.52 2.91 17.26
N ARG A 485 -12.34 2.32 17.17
CA ARG A 485 -12.13 0.97 16.66
C ARG A 485 -11.41 0.09 17.69
N PRO A 486 -11.67 -1.23 17.70
CA PRO A 486 -10.99 -2.14 18.61
C PRO A 486 -9.47 -2.04 18.48
N VAL A 487 -8.78 -1.96 19.63
CA VAL A 487 -7.32 -2.02 19.70
C VAL A 487 -6.88 -3.48 19.55
N PRO A 488 -6.02 -3.83 18.57
CA PRO A 488 -5.48 -5.17 18.44
C PRO A 488 -4.71 -5.62 19.69
N PRO A 489 -4.49 -6.93 19.88
CA PRO A 489 -3.71 -7.42 21.01
C PRO A 489 -2.28 -6.84 21.04
N LEU A 490 -1.76 -6.63 22.25
CA LEU A 490 -0.35 -6.31 22.43
C LEU A 490 0.51 -7.55 22.16
N VAL A 491 1.45 -7.43 21.21
CA VAL A 491 2.48 -8.45 20.99
C VAL A 491 3.61 -8.20 21.98
N SER A 492 3.85 -9.16 22.88
CA SER A 492 4.92 -9.05 23.88
C SER A 492 6.29 -9.13 23.21
N SER A 493 7.22 -8.26 23.63
CA SER A 493 8.60 -8.33 23.17
C SER A 493 9.28 -9.56 23.75
N SER A 494 10.07 -10.25 22.91
CA SER A 494 10.91 -11.38 23.30
C SER A 494 12.39 -11.02 23.31
N LEU A 495 12.72 -9.72 23.30
CA LEU A 495 14.11 -9.25 23.31
C LEU A 495 14.73 -9.47 24.68
N GLU A 496 15.89 -10.14 24.69
CA GLU A 496 16.63 -10.39 25.93
C GLU A 496 17.64 -9.27 26.22
N SER A 497 17.66 -8.82 27.48
CA SER A 497 18.69 -7.92 27.98
C SER A 497 20.02 -8.68 28.14
N GLY A 498 21.08 -8.25 27.45
CA GLY A 498 22.44 -8.78 27.68
C GLY A 498 23.23 -9.17 26.43
N LEU A 499 22.58 -9.27 25.26
CA LEU A 499 23.26 -9.62 23.99
C LEU A 499 23.88 -8.41 23.26
N SER A 500 24.08 -7.27 23.94
CA SER A 500 24.64 -6.03 23.37
C SER A 500 24.06 -5.70 21.97
N ASP A 501 24.89 -5.59 20.93
CA ASP A 501 24.51 -5.31 19.53
C ASP A 501 24.43 -6.59 18.68
N GLU A 502 24.15 -7.73 19.31
CA GLU A 502 23.99 -9.04 18.67
C GLU A 502 22.60 -9.62 18.93
N GLY A 503 22.30 -10.68 18.20
CA GLY A 503 21.24 -11.63 18.52
C GLY A 503 21.64 -13.03 18.08
N GLU A 504 20.70 -13.96 18.13
CA GLU A 504 20.98 -15.38 17.87
C GLU A 504 20.03 -15.96 16.83
N PHE A 505 20.57 -16.85 15.98
CA PHE A 505 19.80 -17.63 15.04
C PHE A 505 19.80 -19.10 15.42
N ILE A 506 18.62 -19.73 15.31
CA ILE A 506 18.43 -21.16 15.47
C ILE A 506 17.84 -21.70 14.16
N LEU A 507 18.52 -22.64 13.50
CA LEU A 507 18.01 -23.37 12.35
C LEU A 507 17.70 -24.80 12.78
N THR A 508 16.46 -25.24 12.57
CA THR A 508 16.02 -26.58 12.97
C THR A 508 16.69 -27.65 12.10
N ASN A 509 16.53 -27.56 10.78
CA ASN A 509 17.15 -28.50 9.84
C ASN A 509 17.37 -27.84 8.47
N VAL A 510 18.62 -27.61 8.10
CA VAL A 510 19.05 -27.05 6.82
C VAL A 510 18.53 -27.80 5.58
N ARG A 511 18.16 -29.07 5.74
CA ARG A 511 17.66 -29.91 4.65
C ARG A 511 16.17 -29.71 4.36
N GLU A 512 15.43 -29.09 5.27
CA GLU A 512 14.07 -28.65 4.99
C GLU A 512 14.14 -27.46 4.05
N SER A 513 13.79 -27.68 2.79
CA SER A 513 13.81 -26.66 1.73
C SER A 513 12.68 -26.96 0.76
N PHE A 514 12.12 -25.91 0.15
CA PHE A 514 11.04 -26.03 -0.82
C PHE A 514 11.43 -26.91 -2.00
N PHE A 515 12.67 -26.75 -2.48
CA PHE A 515 13.28 -27.66 -3.43
C PHE A 515 14.29 -28.57 -2.72
N PRO A 516 14.22 -29.90 -2.94
CA PRO A 516 15.14 -30.82 -2.30
C PRO A 516 16.61 -30.47 -2.59
N LEU A 517 17.42 -30.39 -1.54
CA LEU A 517 18.85 -30.23 -1.66
C LEU A 517 19.51 -31.51 -2.22
N PRO A 518 20.57 -31.40 -3.04
CA PRO A 518 21.27 -32.56 -3.59
C PRO A 518 21.92 -33.40 -2.49
N GLN A 519 21.50 -34.66 -2.34
CA GLN A 519 22.00 -35.58 -1.31
C GLN A 519 23.52 -35.81 -1.38
N SER A 520 24.12 -35.71 -2.57
CA SER A 520 25.56 -35.86 -2.79
C SER A 520 26.39 -34.68 -2.26
N ARG A 521 25.76 -33.57 -1.86
CA ARG A 521 26.43 -32.37 -1.35
C ARG A 521 25.87 -31.99 0.03
N PRO A 522 26.17 -32.78 1.07
CA PRO A 522 25.67 -32.50 2.42
C PRO A 522 26.21 -31.15 2.92
N ILE A 523 25.32 -30.35 3.49
CA ILE A 523 25.68 -29.05 4.05
C ILE A 523 26.53 -29.24 5.31
N ARG A 524 27.63 -28.50 5.39
CA ARG A 524 28.58 -28.52 6.52
C ARG A 524 28.69 -27.18 7.25
N GLY A 525 28.29 -26.09 6.61
CA GLY A 525 28.31 -24.78 7.21
C GLY A 525 27.37 -23.80 6.52
N LEU A 526 27.18 -22.65 7.16
CA LEU A 526 26.53 -21.48 6.59
C LEU A 526 27.57 -20.37 6.46
N ARG A 527 27.72 -19.81 5.25
CA ARG A 527 28.40 -18.53 5.06
C ARG A 527 27.42 -17.39 5.32
N ILE A 528 27.86 -16.42 6.12
CA ILE A 528 27.06 -15.27 6.51
C ILE A 528 27.63 -14.04 5.81
N PHE A 529 26.79 -13.36 5.03
CA PHE A 529 27.13 -12.10 4.39
C PHE A 529 26.27 -10.97 4.98
N GLN A 530 26.85 -9.79 5.12
CA GLN A 530 26.07 -8.56 5.19
C GLN A 530 25.86 -8.01 3.78
N VAL A 531 24.63 -7.69 3.41
CA VAL A 531 24.32 -6.88 2.22
C VAL A 531 24.52 -5.40 2.57
N LEU A 532 25.51 -4.74 1.97
CA LEU A 532 25.88 -3.38 2.36
C LEU A 532 24.93 -2.36 1.72
N PRO A 533 24.23 -1.51 2.49
CA PRO A 533 23.42 -0.44 1.93
C PRO A 533 24.25 0.51 1.05
N LYS A 534 23.63 1.06 0.01
CA LYS A 534 24.28 2.04 -0.87
C LYS A 534 24.24 3.43 -0.23
N THR A 535 25.40 4.05 0.03
CA THR A 535 25.47 5.30 0.83
C THR A 535 26.20 6.46 0.17
N SER A 536 27.23 6.22 -0.65
CA SER A 536 28.08 7.29 -1.20
C SER A 536 27.49 8.04 -2.39
N THR A 537 26.54 7.44 -3.10
CA THR A 537 25.84 8.04 -4.24
C THR A 537 24.53 7.31 -4.48
N HIS A 538 23.50 8.01 -4.95
CA HIS A 538 22.22 7.43 -5.35
C HIS A 538 22.29 6.78 -6.74
N VAL A 539 23.25 7.18 -7.58
CA VAL A 539 23.30 6.76 -8.98
C VAL A 539 23.59 5.27 -9.09
N ALA A 540 22.73 4.57 -9.84
CA ALA A 540 22.90 3.16 -10.15
C ALA A 540 24.30 2.88 -10.74
N ASN A 541 24.90 1.76 -10.34
CA ASN A 541 26.21 1.31 -10.82
C ASN A 541 27.38 2.27 -10.58
N GLN A 542 27.26 3.20 -9.63
CA GLN A 542 28.37 4.02 -9.19
C GLN A 542 28.68 3.75 -7.70
N PRO A 543 29.86 3.21 -7.35
CA PRO A 543 30.77 2.51 -8.28
C PRO A 543 30.10 1.25 -8.87
N ARG A 544 30.64 0.74 -9.97
CA ARG A 544 30.18 -0.53 -10.54
C ARG A 544 30.70 -1.66 -9.65
N ILE A 545 29.79 -2.31 -8.93
CA ILE A 545 30.14 -3.38 -7.97
C ILE A 545 30.21 -4.76 -8.63
N GLY A 546 29.47 -4.98 -9.72
CA GLY A 546 29.55 -6.23 -10.46
C GLY A 546 28.93 -6.16 -11.85
N TYR A 547 28.70 -7.33 -12.45
CA TYR A 547 28.29 -7.43 -13.85
C TYR A 547 26.83 -7.04 -14.06
N ALA A 548 25.94 -7.35 -13.11
CA ALA A 548 24.53 -7.02 -13.25
C ALA A 548 24.27 -5.52 -13.02
N ASN A 549 23.16 -5.02 -13.58
CA ASN A 549 22.68 -3.68 -13.27
C ASN A 549 22.21 -3.62 -11.81
N ALA A 550 22.55 -2.55 -11.10
CA ALA A 550 22.08 -2.29 -9.73
C ALA A 550 22.47 -3.36 -8.69
N GLU A 551 23.64 -4.00 -8.86
CA GLU A 551 24.08 -5.11 -8.01
C GLU A 551 24.37 -4.70 -6.56
N SER A 552 24.13 -5.64 -5.63
CA SER A 552 24.35 -5.47 -4.20
C SER A 552 25.80 -5.67 -3.81
N ALA A 553 26.37 -4.72 -3.05
CA ALA A 553 27.65 -4.92 -2.39
C ALA A 553 27.47 -5.86 -1.19
N ARG A 554 28.43 -6.76 -0.98
CA ARG A 554 28.39 -7.76 0.10
C ARG A 554 29.71 -7.81 0.83
N MET A 555 29.62 -8.07 2.13
CA MET A 555 30.76 -8.34 3.00
C MET A 555 30.58 -9.72 3.61
N LEU A 556 31.52 -10.63 3.36
CA LEU A 556 31.56 -11.91 4.07
C LEU A 556 31.90 -11.62 5.53
N LEU A 557 31.02 -12.01 6.44
CA LEU A 557 31.29 -11.95 7.88
C LEU A 557 32.06 -13.18 8.35
N GLY A 558 31.78 -14.33 7.74
CA GLY A 558 32.45 -15.59 8.06
C GLY A 558 31.54 -16.80 7.92
N THR A 559 31.89 -17.87 8.62
CA THR A 559 31.18 -19.15 8.60
C THR A 559 30.74 -19.61 9.99
N VAL A 560 29.66 -20.38 10.03
CA VAL A 560 29.21 -21.11 11.22
C VAL A 560 28.93 -22.57 10.86
N PRO A 561 29.18 -23.52 11.78
CA PRO A 561 28.99 -24.94 11.51
C PRO A 561 27.50 -25.31 11.43
N VAL A 562 27.21 -26.31 10.60
CA VAL A 562 25.93 -27.03 10.61
C VAL A 562 26.18 -28.44 11.15
N GLU A 563 25.40 -28.82 12.15
CA GLU A 563 25.52 -30.10 12.82
C GLU A 563 25.08 -31.26 11.92
N LYS A 564 25.43 -32.50 12.29
CA LYS A 564 25.11 -33.70 11.50
C LYS A 564 23.61 -33.92 11.32
N ASP A 565 22.81 -33.48 12.29
CA ASP A 565 21.34 -33.49 12.23
C ASP A 565 20.77 -32.33 11.40
N GLY A 566 21.62 -31.49 10.80
CA GLY A 566 21.22 -30.35 9.97
C GLY A 566 20.91 -29.08 10.75
N SER A 567 20.99 -29.11 12.08
CA SER A 567 20.71 -27.95 12.92
C SER A 567 21.89 -26.97 12.96
N ALA A 568 21.62 -25.70 13.21
CA ALA A 568 22.64 -24.70 13.47
C ALA A 568 22.17 -23.72 14.56
N TYR A 569 23.10 -23.26 15.40
CA TYR A 569 22.84 -22.29 16.46
C TYR A 569 24.05 -21.36 16.59
N PHE A 570 23.84 -20.06 16.37
CA PHE A 570 24.94 -19.10 16.28
C PHE A 570 24.52 -17.66 16.60
N ARG A 571 25.50 -16.85 17.02
CA ARG A 571 25.37 -15.40 17.21
C ARG A 571 25.64 -14.65 15.92
N ALA A 572 24.95 -13.53 15.73
CA ALA A 572 25.12 -12.66 14.58
C ALA A 572 24.90 -11.18 14.95
N PRO A 573 25.53 -10.24 14.23
CA PRO A 573 25.35 -8.82 14.50
C PRO A 573 23.92 -8.36 14.23
N ALA A 574 23.34 -7.64 15.18
CA ALA A 574 22.03 -7.01 15.05
C ALA A 574 22.11 -5.74 14.20
N ARG A 575 20.96 -5.27 13.73
CA ARG A 575 20.82 -4.06 12.89
C ARG A 575 21.55 -4.12 11.55
N LYS A 576 21.86 -5.33 11.08
CA LYS A 576 22.52 -5.59 9.79
C LYS A 576 21.61 -6.46 8.91
N PRO A 577 21.43 -6.12 7.62
CA PRO A 577 20.81 -7.02 6.66
C PRO A 577 21.74 -8.20 6.36
N LEU A 578 21.40 -9.36 6.91
CA LEU A 578 22.12 -10.61 6.83
C LEU A 578 21.55 -11.53 5.76
N TYR A 579 22.44 -12.25 5.12
CA TYR A 579 22.20 -13.13 3.98
C TYR A 579 23.00 -14.41 4.18
N PHE A 580 22.40 -15.56 3.88
CA PHE A 580 23.02 -16.87 4.13
C PHE A 580 23.27 -17.67 2.86
N GLN A 581 24.38 -18.41 2.84
CA GLN A 581 24.63 -19.47 1.85
C GLN A 581 24.93 -20.78 2.57
N ALA A 582 24.17 -21.82 2.26
CA ALA A 582 24.46 -23.18 2.68
C ALA A 582 25.59 -23.75 1.82
N VAL A 583 26.67 -24.24 2.45
CA VAL A 583 27.87 -24.75 1.77
C VAL A 583 28.17 -26.19 2.13
N ASP A 584 28.72 -26.95 1.17
CA ASP A 584 29.17 -28.32 1.38
C ASP A 584 30.57 -28.40 2.03
N GLY A 585 31.09 -29.62 2.20
CA GLY A 585 32.41 -29.86 2.81
C GLY A 585 33.60 -29.33 2.02
N ASP A 586 33.43 -29.01 0.74
CA ASP A 586 34.45 -28.35 -0.09
C ASP A 586 34.33 -26.81 -0.04
N GLY A 587 33.39 -26.28 0.76
CA GLY A 587 33.11 -24.85 0.86
C GLY A 587 32.32 -24.28 -0.33
N ARG A 588 31.77 -25.13 -1.20
CA ARG A 588 31.01 -24.70 -2.38
C ARG A 588 29.56 -24.45 -2.01
N ALA A 589 28.97 -23.37 -2.53
CA ALA A 589 27.56 -23.06 -2.33
C ALA A 589 26.65 -24.15 -2.90
N VAL A 590 25.66 -24.56 -2.13
CA VAL A 590 24.60 -25.50 -2.51
C VAL A 590 23.29 -24.74 -2.69
N GLN A 591 22.94 -23.88 -1.74
CA GLN A 591 21.77 -23.01 -1.81
C GLN A 591 22.11 -21.64 -1.23
N THR A 592 21.48 -20.61 -1.80
CA THR A 592 21.74 -19.22 -1.49
C THR A 592 20.42 -18.51 -1.23
N MET A 593 20.32 -17.81 -0.11
CA MET A 593 19.19 -16.94 0.18
C MET A 593 19.10 -15.86 -0.90
N ARG A 594 17.89 -15.51 -1.38
CA ARG A 594 17.69 -14.40 -2.35
C ARG A 594 16.86 -13.30 -1.71
N SER A 595 17.25 -12.91 -0.51
CA SER A 595 16.58 -11.94 0.36
C SER A 595 17.55 -11.61 1.49
N VAL A 596 17.15 -10.77 2.45
CA VAL A 596 17.88 -10.59 3.71
C VAL A 596 16.95 -10.79 4.90
N THR A 597 17.54 -11.21 6.01
CA THR A 597 16.94 -11.09 7.34
C THR A 597 17.77 -10.12 8.17
N TYR A 598 17.31 -9.76 9.34
CA TYR A 598 18.04 -8.94 10.30
C TYR A 598 17.52 -9.23 11.69
N LEU A 599 18.32 -8.90 12.70
CA LEU A 599 17.99 -9.04 14.10
C LEU A 599 17.87 -7.67 14.75
N GLN A 600 16.92 -7.53 15.67
CA GLN A 600 16.99 -6.56 16.74
C GLN A 600 18.04 -7.01 17.78
N PRO A 601 18.69 -6.08 18.48
CA PRO A 601 19.59 -6.44 19.58
C PRO A 601 18.84 -7.21 20.66
N GLY A 602 19.37 -8.37 21.08
CA GLY A 602 18.68 -9.26 22.02
C GLY A 602 17.65 -10.21 21.39
N GLU A 603 17.48 -10.20 20.06
CA GLU A 603 16.55 -11.11 19.39
C GLU A 603 17.12 -12.52 19.29
N ARG A 604 16.32 -13.51 19.68
CA ARG A 604 16.51 -14.90 19.27
C ARG A 604 15.51 -15.25 18.18
N ARG A 605 16.01 -15.65 17.01
CA ARG A 605 15.18 -15.97 15.84
C ARG A 605 15.38 -17.41 15.41
N SER A 606 14.27 -18.14 15.22
CA SER A 606 14.29 -19.50 14.71
C SER A 606 13.75 -19.61 13.28
N CYS A 607 14.38 -20.47 12.46
CA CYS A 607 13.87 -20.92 11.17
C CYS A 607 13.71 -22.45 11.19
N VAL A 608 12.73 -23.00 10.47
CA VAL A 608 12.61 -24.46 10.36
C VAL A 608 13.63 -24.98 9.35
N GLY A 609 13.71 -24.32 8.20
CA GLY A 609 14.51 -24.76 7.08
C GLY A 609 15.26 -23.64 6.35
N CYS A 610 15.86 -24.00 5.23
CA CYS A 610 16.48 -23.07 4.30
C CYS A 610 15.53 -22.87 3.12
N HIS A 611 14.51 -22.01 3.32
CA HIS A 611 13.42 -21.75 2.38
C HIS A 611 12.41 -22.90 2.34
N GLU A 612 11.96 -23.34 3.51
CA GLU A 612 10.90 -24.32 3.69
C GLU A 612 9.55 -23.86 3.11
N PRO A 613 8.63 -24.78 2.77
CA PRO A 613 7.27 -24.41 2.37
C PRO A 613 6.57 -23.50 3.40
N PRO A 614 5.78 -22.51 2.96
CA PRO A 614 4.98 -21.69 3.86
C PRO A 614 4.06 -22.55 4.75
N GLY A 615 4.03 -22.24 6.04
CA GLY A 615 3.24 -22.99 7.04
C GLY A 615 3.92 -24.23 7.60
N THR A 616 5.16 -24.53 7.21
CA THR A 616 5.97 -25.58 7.85
C THR A 616 6.16 -25.26 9.33
N ALA A 617 5.78 -26.20 10.21
CA ALA A 617 5.95 -26.07 11.65
C ALA A 617 7.22 -26.79 12.12
N SER A 618 7.92 -26.18 13.07
CA SER A 618 9.00 -26.89 13.79
C SER A 618 8.39 -28.00 14.66
N PRO A 619 9.07 -29.15 14.86
CA PRO A 619 8.65 -30.14 15.84
C PRO A 619 8.49 -29.51 17.24
N ALA A 620 7.53 -29.98 18.04
CA ALA A 620 7.21 -29.36 19.33
C ALA A 620 8.37 -29.39 20.37
N ARG A 621 9.28 -30.36 20.24
CA ARG A 621 10.50 -30.50 21.06
C ARG A 621 11.61 -31.08 20.20
N PRO A 622 12.27 -30.27 19.37
CA PRO A 622 13.32 -30.77 18.52
C PRO A 622 14.58 -31.00 19.38
N ASP A 623 15.07 -32.24 19.44
CA ASP A 623 16.36 -32.55 20.06
C ASP A 623 17.49 -32.18 19.08
N LEU A 624 17.79 -30.88 19.02
CA LEU A 624 18.77 -30.30 18.11
C LEU A 624 20.17 -30.42 18.70
N LEU A 625 21.10 -31.03 17.97
CA LEU A 625 22.50 -31.11 18.35
C LEU A 625 23.09 -29.72 18.60
N ALA A 626 22.69 -28.72 17.81
CA ALA A 626 23.22 -27.36 17.92
C ALA A 626 22.86 -26.68 19.25
N LEU A 627 21.72 -27.03 19.87
CA LEU A 627 21.28 -26.47 21.16
C LEU A 627 21.91 -27.18 22.38
N ARG A 628 22.73 -28.22 22.18
CA ARG A 628 23.47 -28.90 23.26
C ARG A 628 24.75 -28.17 23.67
N ARG A 629 25.03 -27.04 23.03
CA ARG A 629 26.21 -26.19 23.27
C ARG A 629 25.81 -24.73 23.15
N GLU A 630 26.71 -23.86 23.62
CA GLU A 630 26.61 -22.41 23.41
C GLU A 630 26.55 -22.06 21.91
N PRO A 631 25.90 -20.94 21.54
CA PRO A 631 25.82 -20.51 20.15
C PRO A 631 27.22 -20.32 19.57
N SER A 632 27.44 -20.80 18.35
CA SER A 632 28.69 -20.56 17.63
C SER A 632 28.93 -19.07 17.45
N ALA A 633 30.17 -18.63 17.68
CA ALA A 633 30.66 -17.37 17.12
C ALA A 633 30.86 -17.54 15.60
N ILE A 634 30.78 -16.43 14.86
CA ILE A 634 31.14 -16.41 13.45
C ILE A 634 32.66 -16.56 13.34
N GLU A 635 33.13 -17.59 12.65
CA GLU A 635 34.55 -17.74 12.31
C GLU A 635 34.87 -16.81 11.13
N PRO A 636 35.69 -15.76 11.31
CA PRO A 636 35.97 -14.80 10.24
C PRO A 636 36.61 -15.48 9.02
N GLY A 637 36.17 -15.06 7.83
CA GLY A 637 36.64 -15.58 6.55
C GLY A 637 37.92 -14.95 6.03
#